data_AF-A0A150U179-F1
#
_entry.id   AF-A0A150U179-F1
#
_cell.length_a   1.000
_cell.length_b   1.000
_cell.length_c   1.000
_cell.angle_alpha   90.00
_cell.angle_beta   90.00
_cell.angle_gamma   90.00
#
_symmetry.space_group_name_H-M   'P 1'
#
loop_
_entity.id
_entity.type
_entity.pdbx_description
1 polymer ?
#
loop_
_entity_poly.entity_id
_entity_poly.type
_entity_poly.pdbx_seq_one_letter_code
_entity_poly.pdbx_strand_id
1 'polypeptide(L)'
;MFRVREETLQSIATPLLPIAAGVLVMPLVGTMTRERADRVIEVLLHEISAQQARIALLDVTGMPEAGAEVIDALVRAARSVRLLGAEIVITGIRPSVAQALVGAATDLGGIVTKGTLERGVAHALSRRSPGGASG
;
A
#
# COMPACT_ATOMS: atom_id res chain seq x y z
N MET A 1 0.04 -34.90 24.07
CA MET A 1 0.98 -33.76 24.00
C MET A 1 1.09 -33.33 22.53
N PHE A 2 0.11 -32.57 22.03
CA PHE A 2 0.17 -32.01 20.67
C PHE A 2 0.73 -30.60 20.79
N ARG A 3 2.03 -30.47 20.53
CA ARG A 3 2.74 -29.20 20.47
C ARG A 3 2.38 -28.56 19.12
N VAL A 4 1.27 -27.84 19.07
CA VAL A 4 0.95 -26.99 17.92
C VAL A 4 2.03 -25.92 17.88
N ARG A 5 2.77 -25.90 16.77
CA ARG A 5 3.85 -24.96 16.52
C ARG A 5 3.22 -23.57 16.38
N GLU A 6 3.38 -22.70 17.37
CA GLU A 6 2.91 -21.31 17.37
C GLU A 6 3.66 -20.40 16.35
N GLU A 7 4.17 -20.99 15.27
CA GLU A 7 4.73 -20.25 14.12
C GLU A 7 3.67 -19.99 13.03
N THR A 8 2.44 -20.52 13.17
CA THR A 8 1.41 -20.50 12.09
C THR A 8 0.46 -19.29 12.11
N LEU A 9 0.67 -18.28 12.98
CA LEU A 9 -0.26 -17.14 13.08
C LEU A 9 0.41 -15.74 13.09
N GLN A 10 1.69 -15.64 12.75
CA GLN A 10 2.33 -14.32 12.50
C GLN A 10 2.24 -13.87 11.03
N SER A 11 1.47 -14.60 10.22
CA SER A 11 1.34 -14.40 8.79
C SER A 11 -0.12 -14.18 8.39
N ILE A 12 -0.81 -13.21 9.01
CA ILE A 12 -1.91 -12.56 8.30
C ILE A 12 -1.25 -11.77 7.17
N ALA A 13 -0.98 -12.48 6.07
CA ALA A 13 -0.55 -11.91 4.81
C ALA A 13 -1.43 -10.71 4.55
N THR A 14 -0.85 -9.52 4.38
CA THR A 14 -1.57 -8.39 3.81
C THR A 14 -1.88 -8.78 2.37
N PRO A 15 -3.11 -9.25 2.07
CA PRO A 15 -3.38 -9.87 0.79
C PRO A 15 -3.30 -8.78 -0.25
N LEU A 16 -2.46 -8.97 -1.26
CA LEU A 16 -2.47 -8.10 -2.42
C LEU A 16 -3.58 -8.57 -3.36
N LEU A 17 -4.58 -7.73 -3.55
CA LEU A 17 -5.81 -8.06 -4.26
C LEU A 17 -5.85 -7.29 -5.59
N PRO A 18 -5.86 -7.97 -6.76
CA PRO A 18 -6.18 -7.31 -8.01
C PRO A 18 -7.68 -7.00 -8.05
N ILE A 19 -8.04 -5.73 -8.25
CA ILE A 19 -9.44 -5.29 -8.29
C ILE A 19 -9.90 -4.85 -9.69
N ALA A 20 -8.96 -4.57 -10.57
CA ALA A 20 -9.17 -4.29 -11.99
C ALA A 20 -7.84 -4.48 -12.73
N ALA A 21 -7.87 -4.62 -14.07
CA ALA A 21 -6.63 -4.72 -14.83
C ALA A 21 -5.77 -3.47 -14.62
N GLY A 22 -4.54 -3.69 -14.14
CA GLY A 22 -3.58 -2.64 -13.79
C GLY A 22 -3.78 -1.99 -12.42
N VAL A 23 -4.67 -2.51 -11.56
CA VAL A 23 -4.99 -1.93 -10.24
C VAL A 23 -4.92 -2.98 -9.13
N LEU A 24 -4.06 -2.72 -8.14
CA LEU A 24 -3.85 -3.58 -6.97
C LEU A 24 -4.28 -2.87 -5.69
N VAL A 25 -4.79 -3.61 -4.70
CA VAL A 25 -5.10 -3.12 -3.35
C VAL A 25 -4.37 -3.95 -2.32
N MET A 26 -3.68 -3.30 -1.38
CA MET A 26 -3.06 -3.90 -0.22
C MET A 26 -3.62 -3.28 1.06
N PRO A 27 -4.50 -3.98 1.80
CA PRO A 27 -4.90 -3.54 3.13
C PRO A 27 -3.84 -3.89 4.16
N LEU A 28 -3.47 -2.92 4.98
CA LEU A 28 -2.53 -3.02 6.09
C LEU A 28 -3.33 -3.02 7.39
N VAL A 29 -3.45 -4.20 8.03
CA VAL A 29 -4.28 -4.40 9.22
C VAL A 29 -3.43 -4.80 10.42
N GLY A 30 -3.69 -4.22 11.59
CA GLY A 30 -2.98 -4.52 12.82
C GLY A 30 -1.62 -3.83 12.92
N THR A 31 -0.85 -4.20 13.94
CA THR A 31 0.44 -3.57 14.23
C THR A 31 1.46 -3.84 13.13
N MET A 32 2.19 -2.80 12.73
CA MET A 32 3.22 -2.87 11.71
C MET A 32 4.59 -2.82 12.38
N THR A 33 5.37 -3.87 12.23
CA THR A 33 6.81 -3.89 12.60
C THR A 33 7.65 -3.53 11.38
N ARG A 34 8.94 -3.26 11.59
CA ARG A 34 9.89 -3.01 10.50
C ARG A 34 9.99 -4.21 9.55
N GLU A 35 10.07 -5.43 10.07
CA GLU A 35 10.17 -6.63 9.22
C GLU A 35 8.93 -6.79 8.35
N ARG A 36 7.75 -6.54 8.92
CA ARG A 36 6.48 -6.60 8.18
C ARG A 36 6.41 -5.53 7.10
N ALA A 37 6.87 -4.31 7.41
CA ALA A 37 6.90 -3.21 6.46
C ALA A 37 7.83 -3.49 5.27
N ASP A 38 9.02 -4.01 5.53
CA ASP A 38 9.97 -4.39 4.48
C ASP A 38 9.40 -5.50 3.58
N ARG A 39 8.72 -6.50 4.19
CA ARG A 39 8.04 -7.56 3.44
C ARG A 39 6.88 -7.04 2.59
N VAL A 40 6.10 -6.09 3.12
CA VAL A 40 5.00 -5.43 2.39
C VAL A 40 5.53 -4.73 1.14
N ILE A 41 6.63 -3.98 1.28
CA ILE A 41 7.25 -3.27 0.16
C ILE A 41 7.76 -4.28 -0.88
N GLU A 42 8.44 -5.34 -0.46
CA GLU A 42 8.94 -6.39 -1.36
C GLU A 42 7.80 -7.01 -2.20
N VAL A 43 6.71 -7.43 -1.55
CA VAL A 43 5.55 -8.02 -2.21
C VAL A 43 4.88 -7.01 -3.14
N LEU A 44 4.70 -5.76 -2.69
CA LEU A 44 4.10 -4.70 -3.48
C LEU A 44 4.87 -4.46 -4.79
N LEU A 45 6.19 -4.32 -4.70
CA LEU A 45 7.04 -4.04 -5.86
C LEU A 45 7.13 -5.24 -6.81
N HIS A 46 7.24 -6.46 -6.27
CA HIS A 46 7.20 -7.69 -7.06
C HIS A 46 5.93 -7.75 -7.91
N GLU A 47 4.77 -7.56 -7.28
CA GLU A 47 3.48 -7.72 -7.95
C GLU A 47 3.14 -6.58 -8.90
N ILE A 48 3.58 -5.34 -8.60
CA ILE A 48 3.47 -4.23 -9.55
C ILE A 48 4.22 -4.57 -10.84
N SER A 49 5.44 -5.11 -10.72
CA SER A 49 6.24 -5.52 -11.86
C SER A 49 5.61 -6.72 -12.59
N ALA A 50 5.25 -7.77 -11.86
CA ALA A 50 4.71 -9.00 -12.43
C ALA A 50 3.37 -8.78 -13.16
N GLN A 51 2.50 -7.92 -12.61
CA GLN A 51 1.17 -7.66 -13.16
C GLN A 51 1.10 -6.39 -14.02
N GLN A 52 2.25 -5.70 -14.21
CA GLN A 52 2.33 -4.41 -14.89
C GLN A 52 1.28 -3.41 -14.35
N ALA A 53 1.14 -3.39 -13.03
CA ALA A 53 0.15 -2.56 -12.38
C ALA A 53 0.52 -1.08 -12.51
N ARG A 54 -0.46 -0.26 -12.87
CA ARG A 54 -0.28 1.19 -13.01
C ARG A 54 -0.63 1.92 -11.72
N ILE A 55 -1.49 1.33 -10.89
CA ILE A 55 -1.96 1.93 -9.65
C ILE A 55 -1.95 0.87 -8.55
N ALA A 56 -1.37 1.20 -7.41
CA ALA A 56 -1.42 0.40 -6.20
C ALA A 56 -2.02 1.19 -5.04
N LEU A 57 -3.08 0.65 -4.44
CA LEU A 57 -3.74 1.23 -3.27
C LEU A 57 -3.18 0.59 -2.00
N LEU A 58 -2.70 1.40 -1.07
CA LEU A 58 -2.39 0.97 0.30
C LEU A 58 -3.47 1.49 1.24
N ASP A 59 -4.24 0.58 1.84
CA ASP A 59 -5.26 0.94 2.83
C ASP A 59 -4.71 0.76 4.24
N VAL A 60 -4.57 1.87 4.98
CA VAL A 60 -4.06 1.88 6.36
C VAL A 60 -5.17 2.07 7.39
N THR A 61 -6.44 1.96 7.00
CA THR A 61 -7.60 2.15 7.90
C THR A 61 -7.53 1.26 9.15
N GLY A 62 -7.06 0.02 8.97
CA GLY A 62 -6.94 -0.99 10.02
C GLY A 62 -5.68 -0.89 10.89
N MET A 63 -4.86 0.14 10.71
CA MET A 63 -3.65 0.36 11.52
C MET A 63 -3.98 1.22 12.76
N PRO A 64 -3.68 0.74 13.98
CA PRO A 64 -4.02 1.46 15.21
C PRO A 64 -3.20 2.76 15.36
N GLU A 65 -1.89 2.67 15.21
CA GLU A 65 -0.93 3.77 15.30
C GLU A 65 0.24 3.54 14.32
N ALA A 66 0.77 4.62 13.74
CA ALA A 66 1.93 4.56 12.85
C ALA A 66 3.13 5.21 13.56
N GLY A 67 4.07 4.38 14.03
CA GLY A 67 5.38 4.82 14.50
C GLY A 67 6.28 5.30 13.36
N ALA A 68 7.46 5.83 13.69
CA ALA A 68 8.41 6.35 12.71
C ALA A 68 8.78 5.33 11.63
N GLU A 69 8.86 4.04 11.98
CA GLU A 69 9.15 2.93 11.08
C GLU A 69 8.08 2.77 9.99
N VAL A 70 6.81 2.97 10.36
CA VAL A 70 5.69 2.90 9.42
C VAL A 70 5.71 4.09 8.47
N ILE A 71 6.00 5.28 8.99
CA ILE A 71 6.09 6.50 8.20
C ILE A 71 7.20 6.38 7.16
N ASP A 72 8.39 5.95 7.58
CA ASP A 72 9.52 5.67 6.70
C ASP A 72 9.18 4.60 5.65
N ALA A 73 8.48 3.52 6.06
CA ALA A 73 8.05 2.50 5.12
C ALA A 73 7.06 2.99 4.06
N LEU A 74 6.07 3.81 4.44
CA LEU A 74 5.11 4.39 3.48
C LEU A 74 5.81 5.29 2.47
N VAL A 75 6.79 6.09 2.93
CA VAL A 75 7.63 6.93 2.08
C VAL A 75 8.49 6.10 1.13
N ARG A 76 9.15 5.04 1.64
CA ARG A 76 9.94 4.11 0.82
C ARG A 76 9.08 3.41 -0.22
N ALA A 77 7.90 2.91 0.17
CA ALA A 77 6.94 2.29 -0.74
C ALA A 77 6.58 3.25 -1.87
N ALA A 78 6.17 4.48 -1.54
CA ALA A 78 5.79 5.48 -2.53
C ALA A 78 6.90 5.79 -3.54
N ARG A 79 8.12 6.00 -3.06
CA ARG A 79 9.29 6.26 -3.92
C ARG A 79 9.58 5.08 -4.84
N SER A 80 9.61 3.86 -4.31
CA SER A 80 9.89 2.65 -5.08
C SER A 80 8.81 2.37 -6.12
N VAL A 81 7.53 2.53 -5.78
CA VAL A 81 6.41 2.38 -6.72
C VAL A 81 6.52 3.37 -7.87
N ARG A 82 6.87 4.64 -7.57
CA ARG A 82 7.09 5.67 -8.59
C ARG A 82 8.24 5.33 -9.54
N LEU A 83 9.33 4.76 -9.02
CA LEU A 83 10.47 4.32 -9.83
C LEU A 83 10.11 3.18 -10.80
N LEU A 84 9.10 2.36 -10.47
CA LEU A 84 8.55 1.33 -11.35
C LEU A 84 7.52 1.89 -12.36
N GLY A 85 7.28 3.20 -12.38
CA GLY A 85 6.33 3.83 -13.30
C GLY A 85 4.86 3.67 -12.90
N ALA A 86 4.59 3.32 -11.64
CA ALA A 86 3.24 3.18 -11.09
C ALA A 86 2.90 4.31 -10.10
N GLU A 87 1.61 4.56 -9.89
CA GLU A 87 1.09 5.51 -8.91
C GLU A 87 0.69 4.78 -7.62
N ILE A 88 1.09 5.33 -6.48
CA ILE A 88 0.63 4.85 -5.17
C ILE A 88 -0.53 5.72 -4.68
N VAL A 89 -1.58 5.08 -4.18
CA VAL A 89 -2.72 5.75 -3.54
C VAL A 89 -2.85 5.25 -2.12
N ILE A 90 -2.63 6.11 -1.14
CA ILE A 90 -2.78 5.74 0.28
C ILE A 90 -4.17 6.14 0.76
N THR A 91 -4.86 5.22 1.42
CA THR A 91 -6.21 5.43 1.95
C THR A 91 -6.30 5.16 3.44
N GLY A 92 -7.28 5.77 4.12
CA GLY A 92 -7.49 5.54 5.56
C GLY A 92 -6.48 6.24 6.49
N ILE A 93 -5.76 7.26 5.99
CA ILE A 93 -4.78 8.01 6.80
C ILE A 93 -5.51 8.75 7.93
N ARG A 94 -5.18 8.39 9.18
CA ARG A 94 -5.65 9.10 10.38
C ARG A 94 -4.89 10.41 10.58
N PRO A 95 -5.45 11.41 11.28
CA PRO A 95 -4.78 12.70 11.52
C PRO A 95 -3.37 12.59 12.11
N SER A 96 -3.13 11.67 13.05
CA SER A 96 -1.81 11.43 13.64
C SER A 96 -0.78 10.95 12.62
N VAL A 97 -1.17 10.04 11.73
CA VAL A 97 -0.31 9.53 10.63
C VAL A 97 -0.02 10.64 9.63
N ALA A 98 -1.01 11.47 9.30
CA ALA A 98 -0.81 12.62 8.41
C ALA A 98 0.19 13.63 9.00
N GLN A 99 0.08 13.95 10.29
CA GLN A 99 1.03 14.83 10.98
C GLN A 99 2.43 14.23 11.00
N ALA A 100 2.56 12.93 11.26
CA ALA A 100 3.85 12.24 11.26
C ALA A 100 4.51 12.21 9.86
N LEU A 101 3.73 12.02 8.79
CA LEU A 101 4.20 12.10 7.40
C LEU A 101 4.75 13.49 7.05
N VAL A 102 4.08 14.56 7.53
CA VAL A 102 4.57 15.95 7.36
C VAL A 102 5.87 16.17 8.15
N GLY A 103 5.93 15.67 9.39
CA GLY A 103 7.11 15.80 10.26
C GLY A 103 8.35 15.06 9.75
N ALA A 104 8.18 14.00 8.96
CA ALA A 104 9.28 13.21 8.39
C ALA A 104 10.04 13.89 7.24
N ALA A 105 9.79 15.18 6.98
CA ALA A 105 10.58 16.07 6.10
C ALA A 105 10.85 15.54 4.68
N THR A 106 10.04 14.60 4.21
CA THR A 106 10.22 13.97 2.91
C THR A 106 9.33 14.64 1.88
N ASP A 107 9.85 14.88 0.68
CA ASP A 107 9.05 15.15 -0.51
C ASP A 107 7.94 14.08 -0.64
N LEU A 108 6.73 14.45 -0.22
CA LEU A 108 5.50 13.67 -0.40
C LEU A 108 5.02 13.74 -1.87
N GLY A 109 5.77 14.41 -2.75
CA GLY A 109 5.51 14.54 -4.16
C GLY A 109 5.32 13.19 -4.85
N GLY A 110 4.11 12.99 -5.37
CA GLY A 110 3.70 11.75 -6.05
C GLY A 110 2.95 10.77 -5.15
N ILE A 111 2.75 11.05 -3.86
CA ILE A 111 1.80 10.31 -3.03
C ILE A 111 0.40 10.89 -3.26
N VAL A 112 -0.49 10.08 -3.84
CA VAL A 112 -1.92 10.41 -3.85
C VAL A 112 -2.55 9.87 -2.58
N THR A 113 -3.39 10.68 -1.93
CA THR A 113 -4.17 10.24 -0.77
C THR A 113 -5.67 10.34 -1.04
N LYS A 114 -6.44 9.41 -0.47
CA LYS A 114 -7.90 9.47 -0.43
C LYS A 114 -8.39 9.10 0.98
N GLY A 115 -9.42 9.80 1.46
CA GLY A 115 -9.89 9.59 2.83
C GLY A 115 -10.44 8.19 3.12
N THR A 116 -10.90 7.47 2.09
CA THR A 116 -11.46 6.11 2.21
C THR A 116 -10.97 5.22 1.08
N LEU A 117 -10.97 3.90 1.31
CA LEU A 117 -10.66 2.92 0.28
C LEU A 117 -11.59 3.07 -0.94
N GLU A 118 -12.89 3.27 -0.72
CA GLU A 118 -13.88 3.52 -1.78
C GLU A 118 -13.45 4.68 -2.69
N ARG A 119 -13.03 5.82 -2.12
CA ARG A 119 -12.55 6.97 -2.89
C ARG A 119 -11.22 6.69 -3.58
N GLY A 120 -10.39 5.84 -3.00
CA GLY A 120 -9.17 5.30 -3.62
C GLY A 120 -9.49 4.48 -4.87
N VAL A 121 -10.43 3.54 -4.75
CA VAL A 121 -10.87 2.69 -5.85
C VAL A 121 -11.50 3.53 -6.96
N ALA A 122 -12.41 4.44 -6.63
CA ALA A 122 -13.01 5.35 -7.60
C ALA A 122 -11.95 6.17 -8.35
N HIS A 123 -10.94 6.67 -7.63
CA HIS A 123 -9.82 7.38 -8.24
C HIS A 123 -9.03 6.48 -9.20
N ALA A 124 -8.66 5.28 -8.77
CA ALA A 124 -7.91 4.34 -9.58
C ALA A 124 -8.65 3.95 -10.86
N LEU A 125 -9.96 3.69 -10.76
CA LEU A 125 -10.79 3.34 -11.91
C LEU A 125 -10.98 4.52 -12.87
N SER A 126 -11.08 5.76 -12.37
CA SER A 126 -11.17 6.96 -13.22
C SER A 126 -9.90 7.27 -14.01
N ARG A 127 -8.74 6.83 -13.49
CA ARG A 127 -7.41 6.98 -14.11
C ARG A 127 -7.11 5.89 -15.14
N ARG A 128 -7.97 4.87 -15.25
CA ARG A 128 -7.90 3.91 -16.36
C ARG A 128 -8.38 4.62 -17.61
N SER A 129 -7.45 5.01 -18.48
CA SER A 129 -7.81 5.35 -19.86
C SER A 129 -8.58 4.16 -20.46
N PRO A 130 -9.74 4.37 -21.12
CA PRO A 130 -10.34 3.34 -21.94
C PRO A 130 -9.42 3.14 -23.16
N GLY A 131 -8.49 2.20 -23.07
CA GLY A 131 -7.44 2.05 -24.07
C GLY A 131 -6.83 0.66 -24.07
N GLY A 132 -7.52 -0.26 -24.76
CA GLY A 132 -7.06 -1.64 -25.00
C GLY A 132 -7.99 -2.49 -25.86
N ALA A 133 -8.97 -1.89 -26.56
CA ALA A 133 -9.80 -2.58 -27.55
C ALA A 133 -9.83 -1.74 -28.84
N SER A 134 -8.66 -1.56 -29.45
CA SER A 134 -8.47 -1.09 -30.83
C SER A 134 -6.98 -1.25 -31.15
N GLY A 135 -6.67 -2.26 -31.96
CA GLY A 135 -5.33 -2.66 -32.37
C GLY A 135 -5.37 -4.06 -32.94
#